data_AF-A0A532C5J8-F1
#
_entry.id   AF-A0A532C5J8-F1
#
_cell.length_a   1.000
_cell.length_b   1.000
_cell.length_c   1.000
_cell.angle_alpha   90.00
_cell.angle_beta   90.00
_cell.angle_gamma   90.00
#
_symmetry.space_group_name_H-M   'P 1'
#
loop_
_entity.id
_entity.type
_entity.pdbx_description
1 polymer ?
#
loop_
_entity_poly.entity_id
_entity_poly.type
_entity_poly.pdbx_seq_one_letter_code
_entity_poly.pdbx_strand_id
1 'polypeptide(L)' 'MFGRSGRFSATIICDQCNSADGVAKKHLRLPDRFSFSPAEIAMFITSTPHARHKVDLEKAQQIYSCLGA' A
#
# COMPACT_ATOMS: atom_id res chain seq x y z
N MET A 1 -14.20 23.54 -5.55
CA MET A 1 -13.32 22.62 -6.31
C MET A 1 -13.78 21.20 -6.03
N PHE A 2 -14.30 20.52 -7.05
CA PHE A 2 -14.88 19.18 -6.92
C PHE A 2 -13.75 18.17 -6.66
N GLY A 3 -13.61 17.79 -5.38
CA GLY A 3 -12.77 16.67 -4.98
C GLY A 3 -13.28 15.40 -5.67
N ARG A 4 -12.52 14.90 -6.63
CA ARG A 4 -12.66 13.51 -7.04
C ARG A 4 -12.22 12.71 -5.82
N SER A 5 -13.20 12.20 -5.08
CA SER A 5 -12.98 11.29 -3.95
C SER A 5 -12.38 10.00 -4.49
N GLY A 6 -11.07 10.02 -4.76
CA GLY A 6 -10.29 8.80 -4.85
C GLY A 6 -10.42 8.04 -3.53
N ARG A 7 -10.08 6.74 -3.52
CA ARG A 7 -10.20 5.88 -2.33
C ARG A 7 -9.56 6.46 -1.06
N PHE A 8 -8.61 7.37 -1.21
CA PHE A 8 -7.91 8.04 -0.13
C PHE A 8 -7.48 9.45 -0.54
N SER A 9 -7.22 10.31 0.45
CA SER A 9 -6.73 11.67 0.25
C SER A 9 -5.30 11.70 -0.29
N ALA A 10 -4.97 12.75 -1.05
CA ALA A 10 -3.60 13.02 -1.44
C ALA A 10 -2.72 13.16 -0.19
N THR A 11 -1.73 12.29 -0.07
CA THR A 11 -0.90 12.16 1.13
C THR A 11 0.55 11.95 0.73
N ILE A 12 1.47 12.66 1.37
CA ILE A 12 2.92 12.48 1.16
C ILE A 12 3.36 11.26 1.97
N ILE A 13 4.04 10.32 1.31
CA ILE A 13 4.63 9.14 1.95
C ILE A 13 6.14 9.13 1.70
N CYS A 14 6.90 8.43 2.56
CA CYS A 14 8.32 8.26 2.35
C CYS A 14 8.63 7.25 1.24
N ASP A 15 9.87 7.29 0.74
CA ASP A 15 10.36 6.39 -0.31
C ASP A 15 10.18 4.89 0.05
N GLN A 16 10.39 4.53 1.32
CA GLN A 16 10.26 3.14 1.77
C GLN A 16 8.80 2.66 1.76
N CYS A 17 7.85 3.51 2.14
CA CYS A 17 6.42 3.19 2.06
C CYS A 17 5.95 3.10 0.60
N ASN A 18 6.45 3.99 -0.26
CA ASN A 18 6.18 3.94 -1.70
C ASN A 18 6.74 2.65 -2.33
N SER A 19 7.96 2.27 -1.94
CA SER A 19 8.58 1.01 -2.36
C SER A 19 7.79 -0.21 -1.89
N ALA A 20 7.24 -0.18 -0.67
CA ALA A 20 6.41 -1.27 -0.14
C ALA A 20 5.12 -1.47 -0.97
N ASP A 21 4.44 -0.39 -1.37
CA ASP A 21 3.29 -0.46 -2.30
C ASP A 21 3.70 -1.12 -3.62
N GLY A 22 4.81 -0.68 -4.22
CA GLY A 22 5.34 -1.26 -5.46
C GLY A 22 5.68 -2.75 -5.35
N VAL A 23 6.30 -3.17 -4.25
CA VAL A 23 6.64 -4.58 -3.99
C VAL A 23 5.37 -5.43 -3.84
N ALA A 24 4.39 -4.97 -3.05
CA ALA A 24 3.13 -5.68 -2.87
C ALA A 24 2.35 -5.83 -4.19
N LYS A 25 2.23 -4.73 -4.95
CA LYS A 25 1.59 -4.73 -6.28
C LYS A 25 2.26 -5.71 -7.24
N LYS A 26 3.59 -5.68 -7.32
CA LYS A 26 4.36 -6.55 -8.22
C LYS A 26 4.22 -8.03 -7.82
N HIS A 27 4.24 -8.33 -6.53
CA HIS A 27 4.11 -9.69 -6.04
C HIS A 27 2.72 -10.27 -6.30
N LEU A 28 1.67 -9.49 -6.05
CA LEU A 28 0.27 -9.90 -6.20
C LEU A 28 -0.27 -9.71 -7.63
N ARG A 29 0.55 -9.18 -8.56
CA ARG A 29 0.16 -8.87 -9.96
C ARG A 29 -1.09 -7.98 -10.03
N LEU A 30 -1.12 -6.95 -9.18
CA LEU A 30 -2.24 -6.00 -9.14
C LEU A 30 -2.25 -5.08 -10.37
N PRO A 31 -3.40 -4.50 -10.75
CA PRO A 31 -3.49 -3.57 -11.87
C PRO A 31 -2.55 -2.36 -11.71
N ASP A 32 -1.98 -1.85 -12.80
CA ASP A 32 -1.04 -0.71 -12.76
C ASP A 32 -1.60 0.54 -12.07
N ARG A 33 -2.90 0.80 -12.27
CA ARG A 33 -3.62 1.96 -11.71
C ARG A 33 -4.06 1.77 -10.26
N PHE A 34 -3.84 0.60 -9.67
CA PHE A 34 -4.16 0.35 -8.26
C PHE A 34 -3.02 0.81 -7.37
N SER A 35 -3.32 1.43 -6.24
CA SER A 35 -2.35 1.63 -5.16
C SER A 35 -3.07 1.50 -3.82
N PHE A 36 -2.36 0.99 -2.84
CA PHE A 36 -2.86 0.93 -1.47
C PHE A 36 -2.92 2.33 -0.87
N SER A 37 -3.92 2.58 -0.03
CA SER A 37 -3.98 3.82 0.74
C SER A 37 -2.83 3.88 1.76
N PRO A 38 -2.42 5.07 2.22
CA PRO A 38 -1.40 5.19 3.26
C PRO A 38 -1.73 4.40 4.54
N ALA A 39 -3.03 4.34 4.90
CA ALA A 39 -3.51 3.53 6.03
C ALA A 39 -3.37 2.03 5.75
N GLU A 40 -3.65 1.58 4.53
CA GLU A 40 -3.45 0.19 4.11
C GLU A 40 -1.98 -0.20 4.10
N ILE A 41 -1.11 0.67 3.56
CA ILE A 41 0.34 0.47 3.58
C ILE A 41 0.83 0.31 5.02
N ALA A 42 0.37 1.15 5.94
CA ALA A 42 0.72 1.07 7.36
C ALA A 42 0.33 -0.28 8.00
N MET A 43 -0.70 -0.96 7.51
CA MET A 43 -1.12 -2.26 8.06
C MET A 43 -0.19 -3.40 7.68
N PHE A 44 0.41 -3.37 6.49
CA PHE A 44 1.27 -4.46 5.99
C PHE A 44 2.77 -4.14 6.00
N ILE A 45 3.18 -2.97 6.49
CA ILE A 45 4.60 -2.67 6.73
C ILE A 45 4.93 -2.83 8.21
N THR A 46 6.12 -3.38 8.47
CA THR A 46 6.73 -3.35 9.79
C THR A 46 8.00 -2.52 9.70
N SER A 47 8.01 -1.38 10.40
CA SER A 47 9.20 -0.56 10.53
C SER A 47 10.21 -1.24 11.45
N THR A 48 11.49 -1.19 11.08
CA THR A 48 12.57 -1.78 11.87
C THR A 48 13.72 -0.76 11.93
N PRO A 49 14.24 -0.42 13.12
CA PRO A 49 15.37 0.50 13.23
C PRO A 49 16.55 0.08 12.36
N HIS A 50 17.15 1.03 11.65
CA HIS A 50 18.32 0.82 10.78
C HIS A 50 18.13 -0.21 9.66
N ALA A 51 16.88 -0.60 9.34
CA ALA A 51 16.59 -1.58 8.30
C ALA A 51 15.45 -1.09 7.39
N ARG A 52 15.36 -1.70 6.21
CA ARG A 52 14.22 -1.48 5.32
C ARG A 52 12.94 -2.01 5.96
N HIS A 53 11.82 -1.38 5.63
CA HIS A 53 10.52 -1.87 6.03
C HIS A 53 10.33 -3.31 5.53
N LYS A 54 9.89 -4.19 6.44
CA LYS A 54 9.45 -5.53 6.08
C LYS A 54 8.03 -5.42 5.54
N VAL A 55 7.76 -6.07 4.42
CA VAL A 55 6.45 -6.06 3.76
C VAL A 55 5.79 -7.41 4.00
N ASP A 56 4.64 -7.40 4.67
CA ASP A 56 3.78 -8.55 4.92
C ASP A 56 2.86 -8.77 3.70
N LEU A 57 3.32 -9.61 2.78
CA LEU A 57 2.63 -9.86 1.51
C LEU A 57 1.30 -10.60 1.69
N GLU A 58 1.21 -11.45 2.71
CA GLU A 58 -0.03 -12.16 3.05
C GLU A 58 -1.10 -11.16 3.51
N LYS A 59 -0.72 -10.21 4.39
CA LYS A 59 -1.64 -9.15 4.81
C LYS A 59 -2.01 -8.21 3.67
N ALA A 60 -1.07 -7.87 2.79
CA ALA A 60 -1.38 -7.09 1.58
C ALA A 60 -2.41 -7.80 0.69
N GLN A 61 -2.32 -9.12 0.54
CA GLN A 61 -3.30 -9.93 -0.20
C GLN A 61 -4.67 -9.96 0.48
N GLN A 62 -4.71 -10.10 1.80
CA GLN A 62 -5.95 -10.06 2.58
C GLN A 62 -6.67 -8.71 2.42
N ILE A 63 -5.92 -7.61 2.54
CA ILE A 63 -6.45 -6.26 2.31
C ILE A 63 -7.00 -6.16 0.89
N TYR A 64 -6.24 -6.58 -0.13
CA TYR A 64 -6.70 -6.53 -1.51
C TYR A 64 -7.98 -7.35 -1.75
N SER A 65 -8.05 -8.55 -1.18
CA SER A 65 -9.23 -9.42 -1.28
C SER A 65 -10.45 -8.79 -0.60
N CYS A 66 -10.27 -8.12 0.54
CA CYS A 66 -11.34 -7.43 1.26
C CYS A 66 -11.86 -6.18 0.52
N LEU A 67 -11.10 -5.65 -0.44
CA LEU A 67 -11.51 -4.49 -1.26
C LEU A 67 -12.32 -4.90 -2.50
N GLY A 68 -12.29 -6.17 -2.87
CA GLY A 68 -13.00 -6.74 -4.01
C GLY A 68 -14.23 -7.59 -3.65
N ALA A 69 -14.54 -7.75 -2.36
CA ALA A 69 -15.77 -8.33 -1.84
C ALA A 69 -16.78 -7.23 -1.48
#